data_AF-X1I502-F1
#
_entry.id   AF-X1I502-F1
#
_cell.length_a   1.000
_cell.length_b   1.000
_cell.length_c   1.000
_cell.angle_alpha   90.00
_cell.angle_beta   90.00
_cell.angle_gamma   90.00
#
_symmetry.space_group_name_H-M   'P 1'
#
loop_
_entity.id
_entity.type
_entity.pdbx_description
1 polymer ?
#
loop_
_entity_poly.entity_id
_entity_poly.type
_entity_poly.pdbx_seq_one_letter_code
_entity_poly.pdbx_strand_id
1 'polypeptide(L)'
;MRLKKIIKILLAAAVLSATLFFALYLFNCSIFSSGNEKPKGNGNIFSNKGSNVLIVGSDTTYPPFEFIENGETIGFDIDIISEIVSRLEKD
;
A
#
# COMPACT_ATOMS: atom_id res chain seq x y z
N MET A 1 -23.55 -0.73 -53.75
CA MET A 1 -22.79 -1.77 -52.98
C MET A 1 -21.60 -1.23 -52.18
N ARG A 2 -21.02 -0.05 -52.51
CA ARG A 2 -19.84 0.51 -51.83
C ARG A 2 -20.16 1.25 -50.52
N LEU A 3 -21.31 1.93 -50.45
CA LEU A 3 -21.72 2.70 -49.25
C LEU A 3 -21.93 1.82 -48.01
N LYS A 4 -22.59 0.66 -48.15
CA LYS A 4 -22.79 -0.29 -47.04
C LYS A 4 -21.47 -0.93 -46.56
N LYS A 5 -20.45 -1.01 -47.43
CA LYS A 5 -19.10 -1.47 -47.05
C LYS A 5 -18.36 -0.39 -46.26
N ILE A 6 -18.45 0.87 -46.69
CA ILE A 6 -17.84 2.02 -46.00
C ILE A 6 -18.44 2.19 -44.59
N ILE A 7 -19.77 2.07 -44.44
CA ILE A 7 -20.43 2.17 -43.13
C ILE A 7 -19.98 1.04 -42.18
N LYS A 8 -19.82 -0.19 -42.67
CA LYS A 8 -19.34 -1.31 -41.85
C LYS A 8 -17.88 -1.13 -41.40
N ILE A 9 -17.03 -0.56 -42.25
CA ILE A 9 -15.64 -0.25 -41.92
C ILE A 9 -15.58 0.86 -40.86
N LEU A 10 -16.41 1.90 -40.99
CA LEU A 10 -16.52 2.99 -40.00
C LEU A 10 -17.01 2.48 -38.64
N LEU A 11 -18.01 1.59 -38.63
CA LEU A 11 -18.52 0.99 -37.39
C LEU A 11 -17.46 0.13 -36.71
N ALA A 12 -16.72 -0.68 -37.48
CA ALA A 12 -15.65 -1.53 -36.94
C ALA A 12 -14.49 -0.68 -36.38
N ALA A 13 -14.13 0.42 -37.04
CA ALA A 13 -13.09 1.34 -36.57
C ALA A 13 -13.49 2.04 -35.26
N ALA A 14 -14.76 2.44 -35.11
CA ALA A 14 -15.29 3.06 -33.89
C ALA A 14 -15.33 2.09 -32.70
N VAL A 15 -15.69 0.82 -32.94
CA VAL A 15 -15.68 -0.22 -31.89
C VAL A 15 -14.25 -0.53 -31.46
N LEU A 16 -13.32 -0.66 -32.42
CA LEU A 16 -11.91 -0.95 -32.14
C LEU A 16 -11.22 0.17 -31.34
N SER A 17 -11.53 1.44 -31.65
CA SER A 17 -10.99 2.57 -30.89
C SER A 17 -11.57 2.64 -29.48
N ALA A 18 -12.88 2.44 -29.31
CA ALA A 18 -13.52 2.44 -27.99
C ALA A 18 -12.97 1.33 -27.07
N THR A 19 -12.69 0.13 -27.61
CA THR A 19 -12.09 -0.97 -26.84
C THR A 19 -10.65 -0.66 -26.41
N LEU A 20 -9.88 0.05 -27.24
CA LEU A 20 -8.51 0.43 -26.91
C LEU A 20 -8.45 1.51 -25.83
N PHE A 21 -9.34 2.50 -25.89
CA PHE A 21 -9.47 3.52 -24.84
C PHE A 21 -9.92 2.94 -23.50
N PHE A 22 -10.86 2.00 -23.50
CA PHE A 22 -11.33 1.33 -22.28
C PHE A 22 -10.22 0.48 -21.63
N ALA A 23 -9.41 -0.20 -22.44
CA ALA A 23 -8.24 -0.94 -21.95
C ALA A 23 -7.20 -0.03 -21.31
N LEU A 24 -6.90 1.13 -21.91
CA LEU A 24 -5.98 2.13 -21.33
C LEU A 24 -6.53 2.76 -20.05
N TYR A 25 -7.86 2.91 -19.93
CA TYR A 25 -8.48 3.43 -18.70
C TYR A 25 -8.30 2.47 -17.52
N LEU A 26 -8.38 1.15 -17.75
CA LEU A 26 -8.17 0.14 -16.71
C LEU A 26 -6.69 -0.07 -16.34
N PHE A 27 -5.75 0.37 -17.18
CA PHE A 27 -4.30 0.29 -16.93
C PHE A 27 -3.69 1.58 -16.33
N ASN A 28 -4.49 2.55 -15.89
CA ASN A 28 -4.00 3.74 -15.17
C ASN A 28 -3.61 3.43 -13.71
N CYS A 29 -2.71 2.46 -13.55
CA CYS A 29 -1.88 2.36 -12.36
C CYS A 29 -0.46 1.97 -12.81
N SER A 30 0.51 2.84 -12.49
CA SER A 30 1.97 2.59 -12.44
C SER A 30 2.88 3.16 -13.55
N ILE A 31 2.72 4.41 -14.01
CA ILE A 31 3.85 5.17 -14.64
C ILE A 31 3.90 6.63 -14.14
N PHE A 32 3.84 6.84 -12.83
CA PHE A 32 4.34 8.08 -12.23
C PHE A 32 4.78 7.82 -10.78
N SER A 33 6.04 7.47 -10.60
CA SER A 33 6.76 7.86 -9.38
C SER A 33 7.98 8.65 -9.85
N SER A 34 7.70 9.93 -10.08
CA SER A 34 8.66 10.99 -10.34
C SER A 34 9.83 10.89 -9.36
N GLY A 35 11.04 10.80 -9.90
CA GLY A 35 12.24 11.08 -9.13
C GLY A 35 12.13 12.44 -8.46
N ASN A 36 12.25 12.44 -7.14
CA ASN A 36 12.57 13.62 -6.34
C ASN A 36 13.79 13.27 -5.51
N GLU A 37 14.98 13.56 -6.05
CA GLU A 37 16.12 13.82 -5.18
C GLU A 37 15.89 15.17 -4.49
N LYS A 38 15.65 15.15 -3.17
CA LYS A 38 15.85 16.27 -2.24
C LYS A 38 16.14 15.72 -0.82
N PRO A 39 16.73 16.54 0.06
CA PRO A 39 18.11 16.53 0.53
C PRO A 39 18.35 15.58 1.72
N LYS A 40 19.63 15.31 2.04
CA LYS A 40 20.04 14.78 3.35
C LYS A 40 19.56 15.72 4.46
N GLY A 41 18.55 15.30 5.22
CA GLY A 41 18.07 15.94 6.44
C GLY A 41 17.65 14.85 7.42
N ASN A 42 18.46 14.65 8.45
CA ASN A 42 18.31 13.60 9.46
C ASN A 42 17.19 13.99 10.44
N GLY A 43 16.04 13.34 10.37
CA GLY A 43 14.91 13.55 11.28
C GLY A 43 13.69 12.76 10.81
N ASN A 44 13.43 11.62 11.45
CA ASN A 44 12.44 10.63 11.03
C ASN A 44 11.03 11.23 10.97
N ILE A 45 10.53 11.36 9.73
CA ILE A 45 9.17 11.78 9.39
C ILE A 45 8.24 10.59 9.64
N PHE A 46 7.53 10.60 10.77
CA PHE A 46 6.36 9.75 10.98
C PHE A 46 5.18 10.27 10.14
N SER A 47 5.26 10.01 8.84
CA SER A 47 4.12 10.15 7.92
C SER A 47 3.91 8.82 7.23
N ASN A 48 3.56 7.78 8.00
CA ASN A 48 2.90 6.62 7.44
C ASN A 48 1.38 6.85 7.53
N LYS A 49 0.85 7.61 6.58
CA LYS A 49 -0.59 7.87 6.43
C LYS A 49 -1.27 6.67 5.76
N GLY A 50 -1.03 5.45 6.27
CA GLY A 50 -1.48 4.21 5.65
C GLY A 50 -1.33 2.93 6.49
N SER A 51 -0.46 2.90 7.50
CA SER A 51 -0.34 1.76 8.43
C SER A 51 -0.63 2.20 9.85
N ASN A 52 -1.62 1.59 10.50
CA ASN A 52 -1.93 1.77 11.91
C ASN A 52 -0.81 1.15 12.77
N VAL A 53 0.33 1.82 12.87
CA VAL A 53 1.48 1.35 13.66
C VAL A 53 1.40 1.97 15.05
N LEU A 54 1.31 1.11 16.07
CA LEU A 54 1.47 1.50 17.46
C LEU A 54 2.96 1.44 17.84
N ILE A 55 3.53 2.56 18.27
CA ILE A 55 4.92 2.65 18.72
C ILE A 55 4.93 2.60 20.24
N VAL A 56 5.62 1.60 20.80
CA VAL A 56 5.73 1.40 22.24
C VAL A 56 7.20 1.51 22.65
N GLY A 57 7.48 2.32 23.67
CA GLY A 57 8.79 2.32 24.33
C GLY A 57 8.86 1.14 25.30
N SER A 58 9.91 0.33 25.21
CA SER A 58 10.08 -0.91 25.97
C SER A 58 11.54 -1.01 26.45
N ASP A 59 11.73 -1.47 27.68
CA ASP A 59 13.04 -1.81 28.26
C ASP A 59 13.15 -3.33 28.41
N THR A 60 13.66 -3.97 27.36
CA THR A 60 13.70 -5.43 27.18
C THR A 60 14.73 -6.17 28.06
N THR A 61 14.92 -5.72 29.30
CA THR A 61 15.92 -6.26 30.24
C THR A 61 15.32 -6.84 31.52
N TYR A 62 13.98 -7.00 31.59
CA TYR A 62 13.26 -7.36 32.80
C TYR A 62 12.39 -8.62 32.63
N PRO A 63 12.99 -9.83 32.61
CA PRO A 63 12.20 -11.06 32.69
C PRO A 63 11.46 -11.17 34.05
N PRO A 64 10.21 -11.67 34.07
CA PRO A 64 9.44 -12.24 32.96
C PRO A 64 8.51 -11.23 32.22
N PHE A 65 8.66 -9.93 32.47
CA PHE A 65 7.74 -8.89 31.97
C PHE A 65 8.03 -8.52 30.51
N GLU A 66 9.26 -8.12 30.20
CA GLU A 66 9.72 -7.86 28.84
C GLU A 66 11.22 -8.14 28.73
N PHE A 67 11.60 -9.03 27.83
CA PHE A 67 12.99 -9.43 27.62
C PHE A 67 13.21 -9.98 26.23
N ILE A 68 14.47 -10.00 25.78
CA ILE A 68 14.84 -10.62 24.50
C ILE A 68 15.19 -12.09 24.73
N GLU A 69 14.50 -12.99 24.04
CA GLU A 69 14.85 -14.39 23.93
C GLU A 69 14.93 -14.79 22.46
N ASN A 70 16.01 -15.43 22.04
CA ASN A 70 16.23 -15.83 20.63
C ASN A 70 16.12 -14.68 19.61
N GLY A 71 16.35 -13.43 20.03
CA GLY A 71 16.24 -12.25 19.17
C GLY A 71 14.81 -11.71 19.01
N GLU A 72 13.84 -12.28 19.73
CA GLU A 72 12.46 -11.78 19.81
C GLU A 72 12.21 -11.16 21.18
N THR A 73 11.51 -10.03 21.21
CA THR A 73 11.04 -9.44 22.47
C THR A 73 9.81 -10.19 22.94
N ILE A 74 9.90 -10.85 24.08
CA ILE A 74 8.83 -11.65 24.68
C ILE A 74 8.60 -11.26 26.13
N GLY A 75 7.47 -11.70 26.70
CA GLY A 75 7.14 -11.51 28.11
C GLY A 75 5.70 -11.04 28.30
N PHE A 76 5.29 -10.96 29.57
CA PHE A 76 3.93 -10.59 29.94
C PHE A 76 3.46 -9.23 29.38
N ASP A 77 4.34 -8.24 29.34
CA ASP A 77 3.99 -6.90 28.84
C ASP A 77 3.79 -6.93 27.31
N ILE A 78 4.55 -7.78 26.59
CA ILE A 78 4.40 -8.00 25.15
C ILE A 78 3.07 -8.71 24.83
N ASP A 79 2.66 -9.66 25.66
CA ASP A 79 1.37 -10.34 25.52
C ASP A 79 0.20 -9.34 25.64
N ILE A 80 0.27 -8.43 26.61
CA ILE A 80 -0.73 -7.37 26.80
C ILE A 80 -0.77 -6.44 25.58
N ILE A 81 0.39 -5.97 25.12
CA ILE A 81 0.48 -5.08 23.95
C ILE A 81 -0.12 -5.75 22.71
N SER A 82 0.18 -7.03 22.49
CA SER A 82 -0.33 -7.80 21.36
C SER A 82 -1.86 -7.91 21.39
N GLU A 83 -2.45 -8.13 22.56
CA GLU A 83 -3.92 -8.16 22.72
C GLU A 83 -4.55 -6.78 22.51
N ILE A 84 -3.89 -5.70 22.95
CA ILE A 84 -4.37 -4.32 22.70
C ILE A 84 -4.39 -4.04 21.20
N VAL A 85 -3.31 -4.34 20.48
CA VAL A 85 -3.23 -4.15 19.02
C VAL A 85 -4.31 -4.97 18.31
N SER A 86 -4.50 -6.23 18.72
CA SER A 86 -5.53 -7.10 18.14
C SER A 86 -6.95 -6.54 18.28
N ARG A 87 -7.24 -5.83 19.38
CA ARG A 87 -8.53 -5.15 19.57
C ARG A 87 -8.66 -3.89 18.73
N LEU A 88 -7.60 -3.10 18.61
CA LEU A 88 -7.58 -1.87 17.80
C LEU A 88 -7.77 -2.15 16.30
N GLU A 89 -7.33 -3.30 15.80
CA GLU A 89 -7.54 -3.69 14.39
C GLU A 89 -8.96 -4.19 14.08
N LYS A 90 -9.72 -4.56 15.12
CA LYS A 90 -11.06 -5.13 14.97
C LYS A 90 -12.16 -4.07 14.92
N ASP A 91 -11.85 -2.84 15.33
CA ASP A 91 -12.75 -1.68 15.33
C ASP A 91 -12.72 -0.92 13.98
#